data_AF-A0A967ZUG0-F1
#
_entry.id   AF-A0A967ZUG0-F1
#
_cell.length_a   1.000
_cell.length_b   1.000
_cell.length_c   1.000
_cell.angle_alpha   90.00
_cell.angle_beta   90.00
_cell.angle_gamma   90.00
#
_symmetry.space_group_name_H-M   'P 1'
#
loop_
_entity.id
_entity.type
_entity.pdbx_description
1 polymer ?
#
loop_
_entity_poly.entity_id
_entity_poly.type
_entity_poly.pdbx_seq_one_letter_code
_entity_poly.pdbx_strand_id
1 'polypeptide(L)'
;GSAGGLLIGAVANLAPEHFAGLVADVPFVDVVTTMLDESIPLTTFEYDEWGNPNERDDYEYMLSYSPYDNVAAQDYPHMLVTTGLHDSQV
;
A
#
# COMPACT_ATOMS: atom_id res chain seq x y z
N GLY A 1 1.41 11.03 -3.27
CA GLY A 1 1.85 9.84 -3.99
C GLY A 1 2.89 9.07 -3.21
N SER A 2 3.40 7.96 -3.75
CA SER A 2 4.37 7.04 -3.12
C SER A 2 3.81 6.49 -1.80
N ALA A 3 4.48 6.68 -0.66
CA ALA A 3 3.95 6.36 0.67
C ALA A 3 2.63 7.10 0.99
N GLY A 4 2.40 8.29 0.41
CA GLY A 4 1.09 8.93 0.49
C GLY A 4 -0.01 8.16 -0.28
N GLY A 5 0.36 7.32 -1.24
CA GLY A 5 -0.55 6.41 -1.93
C GLY A 5 -0.96 5.20 -1.07
N LEU A 6 -0.09 4.74 -0.17
CA LEU A 6 -0.45 3.77 0.88
C LEU A 6 -1.60 4.29 1.73
N LEU A 7 -1.49 5.54 2.19
CA LEU A 7 -2.58 6.20 2.92
C LEU A 7 -3.89 6.18 2.11
N ILE A 8 -3.85 6.58 0.83
CA ILE A 8 -5.04 6.62 -0.02
C ILE A 8 -5.64 5.22 -0.22
N GLY A 9 -4.81 4.20 -0.44
CA GLY A 9 -5.26 2.81 -0.57
C GLY A 9 -5.90 2.29 0.72
N ALA A 10 -5.28 2.55 1.87
CA ALA A 10 -5.79 2.10 3.16
C ALA A 10 -7.12 2.77 3.51
N VAL A 11 -7.27 4.10 3.32
CA VAL A 11 -8.55 4.79 3.60
C VAL A 11 -9.64 4.40 2.61
N ALA A 12 -9.30 4.04 1.37
CA ALA A 12 -10.25 3.49 0.42
C ALA A 12 -10.86 2.17 0.91
N ASN A 13 -10.09 1.35 1.62
CA ASN A 13 -10.60 0.11 2.23
C ASN A 13 -11.36 0.36 3.54
N LEU A 14 -10.84 1.25 4.40
CA LEU A 14 -11.34 1.44 5.76
C LEU A 14 -12.56 2.37 5.89
N ALA A 15 -12.67 3.37 5.02
CA ALA A 15 -13.73 4.37 5.09
C ALA A 15 -14.10 4.94 3.70
N PRO A 16 -14.43 4.08 2.71
CA PRO A 16 -14.72 4.52 1.34
C PRO A 16 -15.86 5.54 1.25
N GLU A 17 -16.85 5.47 2.15
CA GLU A 17 -18.05 6.30 2.16
C GLU A 17 -17.80 7.78 2.49
N HIS A 18 -16.61 8.12 3.00
CA HIS A 18 -16.24 9.49 3.33
C HIS A 18 -15.69 10.28 2.14
N PHE A 19 -15.51 9.65 1.00
CA PHE A 19 -14.88 10.26 -0.16
C PHE A 19 -15.79 10.17 -1.39
N ALA A 20 -15.89 11.26 -2.15
CA ALA A 20 -16.54 11.24 -3.47
C ALA A 20 -15.58 10.75 -4.58
N GLY A 21 -14.29 10.94 -4.37
CA GLY A 21 -13.24 10.48 -5.28
C GLY A 21 -11.85 10.56 -4.66
N LEU A 22 -10.94 9.74 -5.17
CA LEU A 22 -9.56 9.61 -4.70
C LEU A 22 -8.57 9.71 -5.86
N VAL A 23 -7.39 10.28 -5.59
CA VAL A 23 -6.26 10.30 -6.53
C VAL A 23 -5.07 9.66 -5.85
N ALA A 24 -4.61 8.54 -6.41
CA ALA A 24 -3.48 7.78 -5.91
C ALA A 24 -2.33 7.86 -6.94
N ASP A 25 -1.38 8.76 -6.67
CA ASP A 25 -0.23 8.99 -7.54
C ASP A 25 0.95 8.09 -7.16
N VAL A 26 1.47 7.28 -8.08
CA VAL A 26 2.54 6.29 -7.87
C VAL A 26 2.38 5.58 -6.51
N PRO A 27 1.29 4.83 -6.25
CA PRO A 27 0.96 4.45 -4.89
C PRO A 27 1.63 3.14 -4.44
N PHE A 28 2.28 3.16 -3.27
CA PHE A 28 2.75 1.94 -2.61
C PHE A 28 1.57 1.19 -1.98
N VAL A 29 1.11 0.11 -2.60
CA VAL A 29 -0.15 -0.59 -2.20
C VAL A 29 -0.02 -2.09 -1.98
N ASP A 30 1.02 -2.71 -2.53
CA ASP A 30 1.33 -4.13 -2.34
C ASP A 30 2.37 -4.31 -1.22
N VAL A 31 2.00 -3.88 -0.01
CA VAL A 31 2.95 -3.68 1.10
C VAL A 31 3.55 -5.00 1.56
N VAL A 32 2.71 -6.01 1.83
CA VAL A 32 3.19 -7.29 2.39
C VAL A 32 4.06 -8.03 1.38
N THR A 33 3.60 -8.17 0.14
CA THR A 33 4.37 -8.88 -0.90
C THR A 33 5.70 -8.19 -1.19
N THR A 34 5.70 -6.86 -1.32
CA THR A 34 6.92 -6.08 -1.60
C THR A 34 7.92 -6.19 -0.45
N MET A 35 7.45 -6.04 0.78
CA MET A 35 8.31 -6.05 1.96
C MET A 35 8.84 -7.46 2.32
N LEU A 36 8.22 -8.52 1.80
CA LEU A 36 8.73 -9.90 1.89
C LEU A 36 9.87 -10.19 0.89
N ASP A 37 10.03 -9.38 -0.16
CA ASP A 37 11.02 -9.62 -1.21
C ASP A 37 12.21 -8.65 -1.12
N GLU A 38 13.31 -9.13 -0.55
CA GLU A 38 14.57 -8.36 -0.42
C GLU A 38 15.24 -8.03 -1.76
N SER A 39 14.81 -8.65 -2.88
CA SER A 39 15.36 -8.36 -4.21
C SER A 39 14.78 -7.08 -4.83
N ILE A 40 13.66 -6.58 -4.31
CA ILE A 40 13.07 -5.31 -4.73
C ILE A 40 13.88 -4.17 -4.09
N PRO A 41 14.30 -3.15 -4.87
CA PRO A 41 14.97 -1.99 -4.31
C PRO A 41 14.15 -1.34 -3.19
N LEU A 42 14.84 -0.80 -2.18
CA LEU A 42 14.29 -0.14 -0.98
C LEU A 42 13.72 -1.06 0.11
N THR A 43 13.28 -2.29 -0.19
CA THR A 43 12.65 -3.19 0.82
C THR A 43 13.44 -3.28 2.13
N THR A 44 14.73 -3.62 2.06
CA THR A 44 15.57 -3.79 3.26
C THR A 44 15.88 -2.46 3.98
N PHE A 45 15.82 -1.33 3.28
CA PHE A 45 15.99 -0.01 3.85
C PHE A 45 14.72 0.46 4.59
N GLU A 46 13.56 -0.02 4.18
CA GLU A 46 12.26 0.40 4.72
C GLU A 46 11.77 -0.47 5.89
N TYR A 47 12.51 -1.50 6.29
CA TYR A 47 12.17 -2.28 7.49
C TYR A 47 12.07 -1.43 8.77
N ASP A 48 12.92 -0.42 8.91
CA ASP A 48 12.87 0.49 10.05
C ASP A 48 11.65 1.44 10.02
N GLU A 49 10.97 1.56 8.87
CA GLU A 49 9.78 2.40 8.71
C GLU A 49 8.48 1.59 8.86
N TRP A 50 8.35 0.48 8.13
CA TRP A 50 7.10 -0.30 8.06
C TRP A 50 7.08 -1.55 8.93
N GLY A 51 8.25 -2.08 9.27
CA GLY A 51 8.44 -3.43 9.82
C GLY A 51 8.96 -4.43 8.79
N ASN A 52 9.40 -5.59 9.29
CA ASN A 52 9.87 -6.70 8.45
C ASN A 52 8.84 -7.85 8.49
N PRO A 53 8.05 -8.07 7.43
CA PRO A 53 7.01 -9.11 7.43
C PRO A 53 7.56 -10.54 7.40
N ASN A 54 8.88 -10.75 7.39
CA ASN A 54 9.47 -12.05 7.71
C ASN A 54 9.33 -12.39 9.20
N GLU A 55 9.17 -11.38 10.06
CA GLU A 55 8.81 -11.52 11.46
C GLU A 55 7.28 -11.56 11.59
N ARG A 56 6.77 -12.53 12.36
CA ARG A 56 5.33 -12.81 12.41
C ARG A 56 4.49 -11.64 12.91
N ASP A 57 4.96 -10.96 13.95
CA ASP A 57 4.19 -9.87 14.57
C ASP A 57 4.06 -8.68 13.60
N ASP A 58 5.14 -8.37 12.88
CA ASP A 58 5.16 -7.35 11.83
C ASP A 58 4.27 -7.77 10.65
N TYR A 59 4.35 -9.04 10.21
CA TYR A 59 3.48 -9.58 9.16
C TYR A 59 2.00 -9.38 9.49
N GLU A 60 1.57 -9.78 10.69
CA GLU A 60 0.17 -9.67 11.11
C GLU A 60 -0.28 -8.20 11.18
N TYR A 61 0.59 -7.30 11.66
CA TYR A 61 0.30 -5.87 11.71
C TYR A 61 0.23 -5.23 10.30
N MET A 62 1.21 -5.49 9.45
CA MET A 62 1.27 -4.97 8.08
C MET A 62 0.09 -5.48 7.23
N LEU A 63 -0.25 -6.75 7.36
CA LEU A 63 -1.39 -7.35 6.68
C LEU A 63 -2.71 -6.68 7.07
N SER A 64 -2.83 -6.14 8.28
CA SER A 64 -4.07 -5.48 8.73
C SER A 64 -4.41 -4.18 7.99
N TYR A 65 -3.42 -3.56 7.32
CA TYR A 65 -3.61 -2.28 6.61
C TYR A 65 -3.15 -2.30 5.15
N SER A 66 -2.40 -3.32 4.70
CA SER A 66 -1.91 -3.42 3.32
C SER A 66 -3.06 -3.26 2.32
N PRO A 67 -3.05 -2.23 1.46
CA PRO A 67 -4.20 -1.90 0.63
C PRO A 67 -4.61 -3.02 -0.32
N TYR A 68 -3.64 -3.67 -0.99
CA TYR A 68 -3.91 -4.73 -1.95
C TYR A 68 -4.54 -5.96 -1.28
N ASP A 69 -4.03 -6.36 -0.11
CA ASP A 69 -4.50 -7.54 0.62
C ASP A 69 -5.90 -7.36 1.24
N ASN A 70 -6.32 -6.11 1.47
CA ASN A 70 -7.58 -5.78 2.13
C ASN A 70 -8.70 -5.34 1.17
N VAL A 71 -8.53 -5.52 -0.15
CA VAL A 71 -9.62 -5.26 -1.11
C VAL A 71 -10.76 -6.25 -0.88
N ALA A 72 -11.92 -5.72 -0.51
CA ALA A 72 -13.15 -6.48 -0.31
C ALA A 72 -14.25 -6.12 -1.33
N ALA A 73 -15.28 -6.97 -1.42
CA ALA A 73 -16.48 -6.68 -2.19
C ALA A 73 -17.34 -5.63 -1.46
N GLN A 74 -17.07 -4.35 -1.74
CA GLN A 74 -17.77 -3.19 -1.21
C GLN A 74 -17.80 -2.06 -2.25
N ASP A 75 -18.58 -1.02 -1.98
CA ASP A 75 -18.60 0.17 -2.82
C ASP A 75 -17.34 1.01 -2.56
N TYR A 76 -16.65 1.42 -3.62
CA TYR A 76 -15.49 2.31 -3.56
C TYR A 76 -15.79 3.64 -4.25
N PRO A 77 -15.15 4.75 -3.81
CA PRO A 77 -15.25 6.02 -4.50
C PRO A 77 -14.59 5.96 -5.88
N HIS A 78 -14.94 6.91 -6.75
CA HIS A 78 -14.26 7.06 -8.03
C HIS A 78 -12.75 7.28 -7.81
N MET A 79 -11.90 6.57 -8.56
CA MET A 79 -10.45 6.65 -8.35
C MET A 79 -9.69 6.90 -9.64
N LEU A 80 -8.70 7.81 -9.57
CA LEU A 80 -7.65 7.93 -10.57
C LEU A 80 -6.34 7.42 -9.96
N VAL A 81 -5.72 6.46 -10.64
CA VAL A 81 -4.41 5.92 -10.27
C VAL A 81 -3.41 6.26 -11.38
N THR A 82 -2.27 6.85 -11.01
CA THR A 82 -1.17 7.15 -11.94
C THR A 82 0.08 6.39 -11.52
N THR A 83 0.90 5.99 -12.49
CA THR A 83 2.20 5.35 -12.25
C THR A 83 3.15 5.61 -13.42
N GLY A 84 4.42 5.21 -13.30
CA GLY A 84 5.46 5.32 -14.33
C GLY A 84 6.17 3.99 -14.57
N LEU A 85 6.37 3.61 -15.83
CA LEU A 85 7.06 2.36 -16.20
C LEU A 85 8.51 2.27 -15.71
N HIS A 86 9.15 3.42 -15.51
CA HIS A 86 10.54 3.54 -15.05
C HIS A 86 10.63 4.21 -13.67
N ASP A 87 9.52 4.23 -12.94
CA ASP A 87 9.58 4.59 -11.53
C ASP A 87 10.37 3.51 -10.78
N SER A 88 11.23 3.94 -9.86
CA SER A 88 12.09 3.07 -9.07
C SER A 88 11.84 3.22 -7.57
N GLN A 89 10.82 3.98 -7.20
CA GLN A 89 10.40 4.19 -5.82
C GLN A 89 9.22 3.30 -5.46
N VAL A 90 8.35 2.97 -6.43
CA VAL A 90 7.15 2.12 -6.28
C VAL A 90 6.70 1.48 -7.59
#